data_AF-A0A8J4Y790-F1
#
_entry.id   AF-A0A8J4Y790-F1
#
_cell.length_a   1.000
_cell.length_b   1.000
_cell.length_c   1.000
_cell.angle_alpha   90.00
_cell.angle_beta   90.00
_cell.angle_gamma   90.00
#
_symmetry.space_group_name_H-M   'P 1'
#
loop_
_entity.id
_entity.type
_entity.pdbx_description
1 polymer ?
#
loop_
_entity_poly.entity_id
_entity_poly.type
_entity_poly.pdbx_seq_one_letter_code
_entity_poly.pdbx_strand_id
1 'polypeptide(L)'
;MELPSSELGTKDYWDTRYENELSNFESHGDIGEIWFEDTMDQLIECVLDSDQITAQSSIIDIGCGNGAFLLHLAAEGFKNLYGIDYSQKAVELAQAVAAQKDLNVTYKQVDILNPDDESLGVREYDLCHDKGTYDAVSMCPDDPCGKRTIYIQAVHRITHKDGLFIITSCNWTLEELTAQFSDYDVVVLSENHNELQEMLNAVTEYGRDFNVSFSKEKSQVLVVNGKD
;
A
#
# COMPACT_ATOMS: atom_id res chain seq x y z
N MET A 1 -0.51 11.87 -17.14
CA MET A 1 -0.94 13.26 -16.90
C MET A 1 -0.12 13.83 -15.74
N GLU A 2 -0.37 15.04 -15.24
CA GLU A 2 0.16 15.49 -13.93
C GLU A 2 -1.01 15.97 -13.08
N LEU A 3 -0.98 15.64 -11.78
CA LEU A 3 -2.01 16.05 -10.82
C LEU A 3 -1.80 17.50 -10.35
N PRO A 4 -2.85 18.20 -9.91
CA PRO A 4 -2.68 19.43 -9.16
C PRO A 4 -1.98 19.17 -7.83
N SER A 5 -1.10 20.08 -7.41
CA SER A 5 -0.47 20.02 -6.08
C SER A 5 -1.48 20.20 -4.95
N SER A 6 -1.33 19.46 -3.86
CA SER A 6 -2.21 19.50 -2.68
C SER A 6 -1.40 19.59 -1.38
N GLU A 7 -2.02 20.06 -0.30
CA GLU A 7 -1.46 19.96 1.06
C GLU A 7 -1.24 18.49 1.46
N LEU A 8 -2.06 17.56 0.92
CA LEU A 8 -1.87 16.11 1.03
C LEU A 8 -0.53 15.62 0.46
N GLY A 9 0.15 16.41 -0.37
CA GLY A 9 1.50 16.12 -0.87
C GLY A 9 2.63 16.72 -0.03
N THR A 10 2.34 17.22 1.18
CA THR A 10 3.31 17.91 2.04
C THR A 10 3.53 17.20 3.37
N LYS A 11 4.80 17.11 3.82
CA LYS A 11 5.14 16.47 5.09
C LYS A 11 4.49 17.18 6.29
N ASP A 12 4.43 18.50 6.26
CA ASP A 12 3.86 19.34 7.33
C ASP A 12 2.38 19.01 7.59
N TYR A 13 1.60 18.73 6.54
CA TYR A 13 0.21 18.27 6.68
C TYR A 13 0.15 16.95 7.44
N TRP A 14 0.94 15.95 7.02
CA TRP A 14 0.88 14.61 7.62
C TRP A 14 1.46 14.56 9.03
N ASP A 15 2.56 15.26 9.32
CA ASP A 15 3.08 15.39 10.69
C ASP A 15 2.03 16.03 11.61
N THR A 16 1.34 17.08 11.16
CA THR A 16 0.24 17.71 11.91
C THR A 16 -0.95 16.76 12.07
N ARG A 17 -1.32 16.02 11.01
CA ARG A 17 -2.42 15.04 11.02
C ARG A 17 -2.16 13.95 12.07
N TYR A 18 -0.98 13.34 12.06
CA TYR A 18 -0.61 12.26 12.96
C TYR A 18 -0.28 12.71 14.39
N GLU A 19 0.20 13.94 14.61
CA GLU A 19 0.32 14.50 15.96
C GLU A 19 -1.04 14.59 16.65
N ASN A 20 -2.08 15.03 15.92
CA ASN A 20 -3.45 15.06 16.43
C ASN A 20 -4.03 13.65 16.66
N GLU A 21 -3.79 12.69 15.75
CA GLU A 21 -4.27 11.32 15.92
C GLU A 21 -3.58 10.60 17.09
N LEU A 22 -2.27 10.76 17.27
CA LEU A 22 -1.56 10.24 18.42
C LEU A 22 -2.11 10.82 19.74
N SER A 23 -2.34 12.14 19.79
CA SER A 23 -2.97 12.79 20.97
C SER A 23 -4.39 12.29 21.23
N ASN A 24 -5.16 11.96 20.19
CA ASN A 24 -6.51 11.38 20.32
C ASN A 24 -6.45 9.93 20.81
N PHE A 25 -5.50 9.13 20.31
CA PHE A 25 -5.27 7.76 20.75
C PHE A 25 -4.87 7.70 22.23
N GLU A 26 -3.90 8.51 22.66
CA GLU A 26 -3.46 8.59 24.06
C GLU A 26 -4.59 9.03 25.01
N SER A 27 -5.51 9.87 24.54
CA SER A 27 -6.60 10.43 25.36
C SER A 27 -7.86 9.55 25.39
N HIS A 28 -8.19 8.87 24.30
CA HIS A 28 -9.51 8.23 24.09
C HIS A 28 -9.44 6.82 23.48
N GLY A 29 -8.28 6.36 23.03
CA GLY A 29 -8.11 5.08 22.32
C GLY A 29 -8.56 5.10 20.85
N ASP A 30 -8.81 6.28 20.28
CA ASP A 30 -9.15 6.47 18.87
C ASP A 30 -7.90 6.26 18.00
N ILE A 31 -7.94 5.29 17.07
CA ILE A 31 -6.79 4.88 16.25
C ILE A 31 -6.54 5.78 15.03
N GLY A 32 -7.35 6.82 14.83
CA GLY A 32 -7.26 7.69 13.67
C GLY A 32 -7.97 7.14 12.42
N GLU A 33 -7.86 7.87 11.32
CA GLU A 33 -8.57 7.59 10.07
C GLU A 33 -7.93 6.44 9.29
N ILE A 34 -8.73 5.43 8.95
CA ILE A 34 -8.35 4.37 8.03
C ILE A 34 -8.73 4.81 6.61
N TRP A 35 -7.76 5.42 5.91
CA TRP A 35 -7.93 5.76 4.50
C TRP A 35 -8.21 4.50 3.67
N PHE A 36 -9.20 4.54 2.79
CA PHE A 36 -9.65 3.42 1.94
C PHE A 36 -10.19 2.18 2.72
N GLU A 37 -10.79 2.39 3.90
CA GLU A 37 -11.35 1.31 4.76
C GLU A 37 -12.24 0.32 3.98
N ASP A 38 -13.13 0.80 3.11
CA ASP A 38 -14.04 -0.01 2.28
C ASP A 38 -13.33 -1.04 1.37
N THR A 39 -12.05 -0.81 1.03
CA THR A 39 -11.23 -1.72 0.22
C THR A 39 -10.28 -2.59 1.05
N MET A 40 -10.07 -2.26 2.33
CA MET A 40 -9.08 -2.94 3.17
C MET A 40 -9.44 -4.40 3.41
N ASP A 41 -10.69 -4.70 3.73
CA ASP A 41 -11.13 -6.08 3.97
C ASP A 41 -10.99 -6.95 2.71
N GLN A 42 -11.36 -6.42 1.54
CA GLN A 42 -11.18 -7.12 0.25
C GLN A 42 -9.70 -7.37 -0.07
N LEU A 43 -8.83 -6.41 0.23
CA LEU A 43 -7.40 -6.52 0.03
C LEU A 43 -6.79 -7.55 0.98
N ILE A 44 -7.23 -7.60 2.24
CA ILE A 44 -6.87 -8.63 3.21
C ILE A 44 -7.34 -10.01 2.72
N GLU A 45 -8.60 -10.18 2.34
CA GLU A 45 -9.12 -11.43 1.77
C GLU A 45 -8.27 -11.91 0.58
N CYS A 46 -7.91 -11.02 -0.35
CA CYS A 46 -7.03 -11.34 -1.48
C CYS A 46 -5.60 -11.75 -1.07
N VAL A 47 -5.09 -11.25 0.06
CA VAL A 47 -3.80 -11.69 0.62
C VAL A 47 -3.92 -13.03 1.33
N LEU A 48 -5.04 -13.31 2.00
CA LEU A 48 -5.32 -14.57 2.69
C LEU A 48 -5.57 -15.75 1.72
N ASP A 49 -6.28 -15.49 0.62
CA ASP A 49 -6.59 -16.49 -0.42
C ASP A 49 -5.45 -16.69 -1.45
N SER A 50 -4.30 -16.05 -1.25
CA SER A 50 -3.15 -16.12 -2.16
C SER A 50 -2.31 -17.39 -1.97
N ASP A 51 -2.14 -18.23 -3.01
CA ASP A 51 -1.16 -19.34 -2.98
C ASP A 51 0.30 -18.84 -2.92
N GLN A 52 0.57 -17.58 -3.27
CA GLN A 52 1.93 -17.00 -3.30
C GLN A 52 2.32 -16.35 -1.97
N ILE A 53 1.36 -15.76 -1.26
CA ILE A 53 1.60 -15.03 -0.01
C ILE A 53 1.14 -15.88 1.17
N THR A 54 2.01 -16.05 2.17
CA THR A 54 1.76 -16.93 3.31
C THR A 54 2.03 -16.18 4.62
N ALA A 55 1.58 -16.73 5.75
CA ALA A 55 1.91 -16.19 7.07
C ALA A 55 3.43 -16.11 7.38
N GLN A 56 4.30 -16.68 6.54
CA GLN A 56 5.77 -16.55 6.62
C GLN A 56 6.38 -15.61 5.57
N SER A 57 5.59 -15.13 4.62
CA SER A 57 6.01 -14.12 3.65
C SER A 57 6.35 -12.81 4.34
N SER A 58 7.34 -12.12 3.79
CA SER A 58 7.81 -10.81 4.22
C SER A 58 6.97 -9.70 3.58
N ILE A 59 6.35 -8.84 4.40
CA ILE A 59 5.37 -7.86 3.96
C ILE A 59 5.78 -6.47 4.44
N ILE A 60 5.84 -5.51 3.52
CA ILE A 60 6.05 -4.08 3.82
C ILE A 60 4.84 -3.23 3.43
N ASP A 61 4.46 -2.31 4.31
CA ASP A 61 3.42 -1.29 4.12
C ASP A 61 4.06 0.10 4.02
N ILE A 62 3.86 0.77 2.90
CA ILE A 62 4.56 2.00 2.49
C ILE A 62 3.68 3.22 2.78
N GLY A 63 4.12 4.06 3.73
CA GLY A 63 3.29 5.10 4.33
C GLY A 63 2.18 4.47 5.16
N CYS A 64 2.57 3.63 6.12
CA CYS A 64 1.65 2.76 6.86
C CYS A 64 0.66 3.53 7.75
N GLY A 65 0.87 4.84 8.02
CA GLY A 65 -0.01 5.64 8.86
C GLY A 65 -0.17 5.03 10.26
N ASN A 66 -1.41 4.74 10.67
CA ASN A 66 -1.73 4.07 11.93
C ASN A 66 -1.47 2.54 11.94
N GLY A 67 -1.00 1.97 10.82
CA GLY A 67 -0.60 0.57 10.69
C GLY A 67 -1.74 -0.44 10.53
N ALA A 68 -3.00 0.00 10.33
CA ALA A 68 -4.19 -0.85 10.34
C ALA A 68 -4.10 -2.10 9.45
N PHE A 69 -3.55 -1.97 8.23
CA PHE A 69 -3.38 -3.09 7.30
C PHE A 69 -2.49 -4.21 7.87
N LEU A 70 -1.29 -3.86 8.34
CA LEU A 70 -0.38 -4.83 8.96
C LEU A 70 -0.93 -5.40 10.26
N LEU A 71 -1.70 -4.63 11.02
CA LEU A 71 -2.33 -5.13 12.25
C LEU A 71 -3.42 -6.16 11.96
N HIS A 72 -4.15 -6.03 10.85
CA HIS A 72 -5.10 -7.05 10.40
C HIS A 72 -4.35 -8.34 10.02
N LEU A 73 -3.29 -8.25 9.20
CA LEU A 73 -2.45 -9.41 8.86
C LEU A 73 -1.78 -10.05 10.09
N ALA A 74 -1.37 -9.26 11.08
CA ALA A 74 -0.81 -9.76 12.34
C ALA A 74 -1.84 -10.59 13.14
N ALA A 75 -3.11 -10.16 13.16
CA ALA A 75 -4.20 -10.90 13.78
C ALA A 75 -4.47 -12.24 13.07
N GLU A 76 -4.35 -12.27 11.74
CA GLU A 76 -4.40 -13.50 10.92
C GLU A 76 -3.11 -14.34 10.98
N GLY A 77 -2.15 -13.97 11.83
CA GLY A 77 -0.99 -14.79 12.17
C GLY A 77 0.25 -14.61 11.28
N PHE A 78 0.27 -13.59 10.40
CA PHE A 78 1.48 -13.18 9.70
C PHE A 78 2.51 -12.63 10.67
N LYS A 79 3.80 -12.89 10.39
CA LYS A 79 4.89 -12.64 11.37
C LYS A 79 5.97 -11.67 10.91
N ASN A 80 6.17 -11.56 9.60
CA ASN A 80 7.28 -10.80 9.00
C ASN A 80 6.72 -9.49 8.44
N LEU A 81 6.19 -8.66 9.33
CA LEU A 81 5.40 -7.46 9.01
C LEU A 81 6.19 -6.19 9.34
N TYR A 82 6.31 -5.30 8.36
CA TYR A 82 7.14 -4.11 8.41
C TYR A 82 6.38 -2.88 7.92
N GLY A 83 6.14 -1.89 8.78
CA GLY A 83 5.53 -0.63 8.37
C GLY A 83 6.58 0.48 8.29
N ILE A 84 6.54 1.26 7.21
CA ILE A 84 7.39 2.44 7.07
C ILE A 84 6.54 3.69 6.85
N ASP A 85 6.96 4.79 7.45
CA ASP A 85 6.34 6.10 7.24
C ASP A 85 7.38 7.21 7.42
N TYR A 86 7.31 8.27 6.62
CA TYR A 86 8.21 9.42 6.74
C TYR A 86 7.88 10.31 7.97
N SER A 87 6.69 10.16 8.54
CA SER A 87 6.27 10.82 9.76
C SER A 87 6.61 9.97 10.99
N GLN A 88 7.47 10.51 11.85
CA GLN A 88 7.73 9.91 13.16
C GLN A 88 6.45 9.78 14.00
N LYS A 89 5.44 10.63 13.76
CA LYS A 89 4.16 10.59 14.46
C LYS A 89 3.24 9.45 14.01
N ALA A 90 3.24 9.12 12.71
CA ALA A 90 2.59 7.91 12.20
C ALA A 90 3.20 6.66 12.86
N VAL A 91 4.54 6.57 12.88
CA VAL A 91 5.27 5.44 13.48
C VAL A 91 4.97 5.29 14.97
N GLU A 92 4.96 6.40 15.72
CA GLU A 92 4.58 6.39 17.14
C GLU A 92 3.13 5.92 17.36
N LEU A 93 2.19 6.39 16.54
CA LEU A 93 0.79 5.96 16.57
C LEU A 93 0.65 4.46 16.26
N ALA A 94 1.23 3.98 15.17
CA ALA A 94 1.16 2.57 14.77
C ALA A 94 1.76 1.64 15.83
N GLN A 95 2.89 2.01 16.43
CA GLN A 95 3.49 1.27 17.55
C GLN A 95 2.57 1.24 18.78
N ALA A 96 1.91 2.36 19.10
CA ALA A 96 1.00 2.45 20.24
C ALA A 96 -0.29 1.62 20.03
N VAL A 97 -0.85 1.62 18.82
CA VAL A 97 -2.01 0.78 18.45
C VAL A 97 -1.62 -0.71 18.44
N ALA A 98 -0.44 -1.07 17.93
CA ALA A 98 0.09 -2.44 17.97
C ALA A 98 0.24 -2.95 19.41
N ALA A 99 0.85 -2.14 20.28
CA ALA A 99 1.03 -2.46 21.70
C ALA A 99 -0.30 -2.61 22.46
N GLN A 100 -1.32 -1.80 22.14
CA GLN A 100 -2.66 -1.95 22.72
C GLN A 100 -3.33 -3.26 22.32
N LYS A 101 -3.06 -3.76 21.10
CA LYS A 101 -3.62 -5.01 20.56
C LYS A 101 -2.80 -6.26 20.88
N ASP A 102 -1.64 -6.12 21.53
CA ASP A 102 -0.65 -7.20 21.76
C ASP A 102 -0.17 -7.87 20.45
N LEU A 103 -0.02 -7.07 19.39
CA LEU A 103 0.41 -7.51 18.06
C LEU A 103 1.85 -7.09 17.76
N ASN A 104 2.63 -8.00 17.17
CA ASN A 104 4.06 -7.77 16.87
C ASN A 104 4.26 -7.37 15.40
N VAL A 105 4.44 -6.07 15.15
CA VAL A 105 4.76 -5.50 13.84
C VAL A 105 5.94 -4.55 13.98
N THR A 106 6.87 -4.54 13.02
CA THR A 106 8.06 -3.66 13.05
C THR A 106 7.76 -2.35 12.33
N TYR A 107 7.62 -1.24 13.05
CA TYR A 107 7.45 0.09 12.44
C TYR A 107 8.74 0.91 12.52
N LYS A 108 9.10 1.62 11.44
CA LYS A 108 10.28 2.50 11.36
C LYS A 108 9.94 3.83 10.68
N GLN A 109 10.57 4.91 11.13
CA GLN A 109 10.56 6.16 10.37
C GLN A 109 11.52 6.05 9.19
N VAL A 110 11.01 6.20 7.97
CA VAL A 110 11.77 6.07 6.72
C VAL A 110 11.13 6.96 5.66
N ASP A 111 11.93 7.78 4.98
CA ASP A 111 11.48 8.49 3.79
C ASP A 111 11.72 7.61 2.55
N ILE A 112 10.63 7.09 1.96
CA ILE A 112 10.70 6.27 0.73
C ILE A 112 11.30 7.04 -0.46
N LEU A 113 11.29 8.38 -0.41
CA LEU A 113 11.90 9.26 -1.41
C LEU A 113 13.38 9.56 -1.14
N ASN A 114 13.96 9.05 -0.05
CA ASN A 114 15.39 9.16 0.23
C ASN A 114 16.15 7.94 -0.37
N PRO A 115 16.87 8.10 -1.50
CA PRO A 115 17.59 7.00 -2.12
C PRO A 115 18.76 6.50 -1.26
N ASP A 116 19.30 7.33 -0.37
CA ASP A 116 20.43 7.00 0.49
C ASP A 116 20.01 6.37 1.83
N ASP A 117 18.71 6.12 2.05
CA ASP A 117 18.22 5.44 3.25
C ASP A 117 18.48 3.93 3.20
N GLU A 118 19.58 3.50 3.81
CA GLU A 118 19.95 2.07 3.93
C GLU A 118 18.93 1.24 4.73
N SER A 119 18.03 1.87 5.51
CA SER A 119 17.06 1.14 6.36
C SER A 119 15.93 0.48 5.58
N LEU A 120 15.74 0.85 4.30
CA LEU A 120 14.83 0.23 3.34
C LEU A 120 15.27 -1.16 2.87
N GLY A 121 16.54 -1.51 3.01
CA GLY A 121 17.09 -2.78 2.53
C GLY A 121 17.12 -2.90 1.01
N VAL A 122 17.40 -4.12 0.52
CA VAL A 122 17.39 -4.45 -0.91
C VAL A 122 16.76 -5.83 -1.14
N ARG A 123 15.60 -5.84 -1.82
CA ARG A 123 14.85 -7.01 -2.28
C ARG A 123 14.50 -8.00 -1.18
N GLU A 124 13.91 -7.48 -0.11
CA GLU A 124 13.61 -8.22 1.12
C GLU A 124 12.15 -8.63 1.28
N TYR A 125 11.22 -8.12 0.45
CA TYR A 125 9.77 -8.28 0.67
C TYR A 125 9.05 -9.06 -0.43
N ASP A 126 8.37 -10.13 -0.04
CA ASP A 126 7.48 -10.94 -0.88
C ASP A 126 6.19 -10.19 -1.25
N LEU A 127 5.74 -9.25 -0.41
CA LEU A 127 4.65 -8.31 -0.71
C LEU A 127 5.04 -6.89 -0.29
N CYS A 128 4.94 -5.95 -1.21
CA CYS A 128 4.93 -4.52 -0.93
C CYS A 128 3.51 -3.99 -1.09
N HIS A 129 3.06 -3.15 -0.17
CA HIS A 129 1.73 -2.55 -0.16
C HIS A 129 1.83 -1.02 -0.09
N ASP A 130 1.02 -0.33 -0.89
CA ASP A 130 0.78 1.11 -0.83
C ASP A 130 -0.73 1.36 -0.85
N LYS A 131 -1.20 2.29 -0.01
CA LYS A 131 -2.62 2.65 0.06
C LYS A 131 -2.79 4.15 0.29
N GLY A 132 -2.57 4.91 -0.78
CA GLY A 132 -2.64 6.38 -0.84
C GLY A 132 -1.29 7.10 -0.74
N THR A 133 -0.18 6.39 -0.58
CA THR A 133 1.14 7.03 -0.42
C THR A 133 1.68 7.48 -1.76
N TYR A 134 1.51 6.68 -2.82
CA TYR A 134 1.81 7.10 -4.19
C TYR A 134 0.97 8.32 -4.61
N ASP A 135 -0.29 8.41 -4.17
CA ASP A 135 -1.15 9.59 -4.40
C ASP A 135 -0.58 10.84 -3.73
N ALA A 136 -0.19 10.77 -2.46
CA ALA A 136 0.46 11.86 -1.74
C ALA A 136 1.76 12.31 -2.46
N VAL A 137 2.61 11.37 -2.87
CA VAL A 137 3.82 11.65 -3.68
C VAL A 137 3.45 12.34 -4.99
N SER A 138 2.37 11.92 -5.63
CA SER A 138 1.89 12.45 -6.91
C SER A 138 1.34 13.87 -6.83
N MET A 139 0.81 14.27 -5.67
CA MET A 139 0.31 15.62 -5.37
C MET A 139 1.37 16.56 -4.77
N CYS A 140 2.64 16.14 -4.69
CA CYS A 140 3.69 16.93 -4.06
C CYS A 140 3.94 18.26 -4.82
N PRO A 141 3.97 19.43 -4.15
CA PRO A 141 4.22 20.71 -4.81
C PRO A 141 5.58 20.81 -5.52
N ASP A 142 6.61 20.16 -4.97
CA ASP A 142 7.99 20.22 -5.46
C ASP A 142 8.35 18.94 -6.22
N ASP A 143 8.43 19.05 -7.55
CA ASP A 143 8.81 17.97 -8.49
C ASP A 143 8.10 16.61 -8.26
N PRO A 144 6.77 16.55 -8.45
CA PRO A 144 6.01 15.31 -8.27
C PRO A 144 6.44 14.22 -9.26
N CYS A 145 6.85 14.58 -10.48
CA CYS A 145 7.29 13.62 -11.50
C CYS A 145 8.65 12.97 -11.14
N GLY A 146 9.62 13.77 -10.69
CA GLY A 146 10.89 13.26 -10.15
C GLY A 146 10.67 12.41 -8.91
N LYS A 147 9.81 12.84 -7.98
CA LYS A 147 9.48 12.07 -6.77
C LYS A 147 8.78 10.75 -7.05
N ARG A 148 7.80 10.70 -7.97
CA ARG A 148 7.21 9.43 -8.43
C ARG A 148 8.27 8.50 -9.04
N THR A 149 9.22 9.05 -9.80
CA THR A 149 10.34 8.26 -10.36
C THR A 149 11.22 7.65 -9.25
N ILE A 150 11.53 8.41 -8.20
CA ILE A 150 12.30 7.91 -7.05
C ILE A 150 11.49 6.86 -6.26
N TYR A 151 10.21 7.11 -6.00
CA TYR A 151 9.30 6.17 -5.35
C TYR A 151 9.26 4.83 -6.10
N ILE A 152 9.05 4.87 -7.41
CA ILE A 152 9.00 3.68 -8.29
C ILE A 152 10.31 2.89 -8.17
N GLN A 153 11.46 3.57 -8.24
CA GLN A 153 12.78 2.95 -8.04
C GLN A 153 12.98 2.37 -6.64
N ALA A 154 12.45 3.01 -5.60
CA ALA A 154 12.51 2.53 -4.23
C ALA A 154 11.66 1.25 -4.06
N VAL A 155 10.44 1.20 -4.59
CA VAL A 155 9.62 -0.02 -4.64
C VAL A 155 10.38 -1.15 -5.34
N HIS A 156 10.92 -0.94 -6.55
CA HIS A 156 11.72 -1.97 -7.24
C HIS A 156 12.94 -2.46 -6.45
N ARG A 157 13.56 -1.56 -5.68
CA ARG A 157 14.69 -1.89 -4.83
C ARG A 157 14.28 -2.80 -3.69
N ILE A 158 13.10 -2.64 -3.09
CA ILE A 158 12.68 -3.37 -1.89
C ILE A 158 11.84 -4.63 -2.19
N THR A 159 11.08 -4.65 -3.29
CA THR A 159 10.30 -5.84 -3.70
C THR A 159 11.23 -6.98 -4.11
N HIS A 160 10.96 -8.18 -3.60
CA HIS A 160 11.64 -9.40 -4.04
C HIS A 160 11.37 -9.67 -5.53
N LYS A 161 12.27 -10.36 -6.22
CA LYS A 161 12.19 -10.60 -7.69
C LYS A 161 10.98 -11.43 -8.13
N ASP A 162 10.39 -12.18 -7.21
CA ASP A 162 9.16 -12.98 -7.40
C ASP A 162 8.05 -12.46 -6.45
N GLY A 163 8.22 -11.28 -5.87
CA GLY A 163 7.29 -10.65 -4.94
C GLY A 163 6.27 -9.77 -5.65
N LEU A 164 5.17 -9.47 -4.95
CA LEU A 164 4.06 -8.67 -5.46
C LEU A 164 4.15 -7.22 -4.97
N PHE A 165 3.63 -6.29 -5.77
CA PHE A 165 3.34 -4.92 -5.33
C PHE A 165 1.84 -4.65 -5.44
N ILE A 166 1.16 -4.46 -4.30
CA ILE A 166 -0.24 -4.01 -4.25
C ILE A 166 -0.26 -2.51 -4.05
N ILE A 167 -1.00 -1.78 -4.89
CA ILE A 167 -1.22 -0.34 -4.78
C ILE A 167 -2.71 -0.01 -4.80
N THR A 168 -3.12 0.86 -3.89
CA THR A 168 -4.42 1.52 -3.91
C THR A 168 -4.26 3.01 -4.10
N SER A 169 -4.93 3.55 -5.13
CA SER A 169 -4.89 4.98 -5.46
C SER A 169 -6.23 5.48 -5.98
N CYS A 170 -6.60 6.71 -5.62
CA CYS A 170 -7.79 7.39 -6.13
C CYS A 170 -7.51 8.47 -7.19
N ASN A 171 -6.25 8.86 -7.44
CA ASN A 171 -5.93 9.89 -8.45
C ASN A 171 -5.45 9.34 -9.79
N TRP A 172 -5.10 8.04 -9.87
CA TRP A 172 -4.62 7.43 -11.11
C TRP A 172 -5.50 6.26 -11.56
N THR A 173 -5.76 6.21 -12.85
CA THR A 173 -6.45 5.08 -13.48
C THR A 173 -5.57 3.84 -13.54
N LEU A 174 -6.17 2.64 -13.71
CA LEU A 174 -5.42 1.40 -13.95
C LEU A 174 -4.45 1.54 -15.13
N GLU A 175 -4.90 2.12 -16.24
CA GLU A 175 -4.10 2.25 -17.46
C GLU A 175 -2.87 3.14 -17.21
N GLU A 176 -3.05 4.23 -16.47
CA GLU A 176 -1.96 5.13 -16.10
C GLU A 176 -0.99 4.52 -15.08
N LEU A 177 -1.48 3.77 -14.09
CA LEU A 177 -0.62 3.03 -13.14
C LEU A 177 0.15 1.92 -13.87
N THR A 178 -0.52 1.14 -14.72
CA THR A 178 0.13 0.10 -15.54
C THR A 178 1.18 0.70 -16.47
N ALA A 179 0.96 1.89 -17.03
CA ALA A 179 1.96 2.58 -17.84
C ALA A 179 3.15 3.08 -17.01
N GLN A 180 2.89 3.68 -15.83
CA GLN A 180 3.92 4.21 -14.93
C GLN A 180 4.79 3.11 -14.30
N PHE A 181 4.17 1.98 -13.95
CA PHE A 181 4.81 0.79 -13.39
C PHE A 181 4.93 -0.34 -14.44
N SER A 182 5.19 -0.02 -15.71
CA SER A 182 5.22 -1.00 -16.80
C SER A 182 6.38 -2.01 -16.74
N ASP A 183 7.37 -1.79 -15.86
CA ASP A 183 8.46 -2.72 -15.55
C ASP A 183 8.14 -3.68 -14.36
N TYR A 184 6.90 -3.73 -13.86
CA TYR A 184 6.53 -4.36 -12.58
C TYR A 184 5.33 -5.31 -12.67
N ASP A 185 5.34 -6.34 -11.83
CA ASP A 185 4.18 -7.22 -11.56
C ASP A 185 3.31 -6.58 -10.46
N VAL A 186 2.51 -5.58 -10.84
CA VAL A 186 1.64 -4.79 -9.95
C VAL A 186 0.28 -5.48 -9.73
N VAL A 187 -0.39 -5.13 -8.63
CA VAL A 187 -1.80 -5.40 -8.31
C VAL A 187 -2.42 -4.04 -7.91
N VAL A 188 -3.46 -3.57 -8.59
CA VAL A 188 -4.00 -2.20 -8.49
C VAL A 188 -5.42 -2.18 -7.91
N LEU A 189 -5.58 -2.35 -6.60
CA LEU A 189 -6.91 -2.40 -5.94
C LEU A 189 -7.43 -1.00 -5.58
N SER A 190 -8.71 -0.69 -5.81
CA SER A 190 -9.33 0.61 -5.47
C SER A 190 -10.88 0.53 -5.54
N GLU A 191 -11.67 1.61 -5.59
CA GLU A 191 -12.99 1.62 -4.90
C GLU A 191 -14.32 1.27 -5.68
N ASN A 192 -14.36 0.81 -6.96
CA ASN A 192 -15.65 0.55 -7.68
C ASN A 192 -15.94 -0.93 -7.91
N HIS A 193 -17.06 -1.35 -7.34
CA HIS A 193 -17.61 -2.68 -7.53
C HIS A 193 -18.18 -2.93 -8.95
N ASN A 194 -18.67 -1.89 -9.65
CA ASN A 194 -19.33 -2.08 -10.95
C ASN A 194 -18.34 -2.30 -12.11
N GLU A 195 -17.28 -1.48 -12.19
CA GLU A 195 -16.25 -1.62 -13.21
C GLU A 195 -15.44 -2.92 -13.04
N LEU A 196 -15.24 -3.38 -11.80
CA LEU A 196 -14.72 -4.72 -11.51
C LEU A 196 -15.53 -5.81 -12.23
N GLN A 197 -16.85 -5.78 -12.11
CA GLN A 197 -17.70 -6.82 -12.70
C GLN A 197 -17.75 -6.73 -14.23
N GLU A 198 -17.73 -5.53 -14.81
CA GLU A 198 -17.64 -5.36 -16.28
C GLU A 198 -16.27 -5.74 -16.83
N MET A 199 -15.17 -5.49 -16.12
CA MET A 199 -13.83 -5.96 -16.49
C MET A 199 -13.71 -7.49 -16.38
N LEU A 200 -14.25 -8.11 -15.33
CA LEU A 200 -14.36 -9.58 -15.22
C LEU A 200 -15.19 -10.15 -16.39
N ASN A 201 -16.26 -9.46 -16.80
CA ASN A 201 -17.05 -9.85 -17.97
C ASN A 201 -16.28 -9.68 -19.29
N ALA A 202 -15.49 -8.61 -19.45
CA ALA A 202 -14.64 -8.40 -20.63
C ALA A 202 -13.49 -9.43 -20.74
N VAL A 203 -12.96 -9.90 -19.61
CA VAL A 203 -11.96 -10.99 -19.59
C VAL A 203 -12.62 -12.35 -19.81
N THR A 204 -13.88 -12.58 -19.40
CA THR A 204 -14.59 -13.83 -19.75
C THR A 204 -14.93 -13.94 -21.26
N GLU A 205 -14.98 -12.86 -22.04
CA GLU A 205 -15.01 -12.97 -23.52
C GLU A 205 -13.74 -13.61 -24.12
N TYR A 206 -12.63 -13.68 -23.37
CA TYR A 206 -11.43 -14.46 -23.73
C TYR A 206 -11.44 -15.91 -23.18
N GLY A 207 -12.53 -16.35 -22.56
CA GLY A 207 -12.89 -17.77 -22.47
C GLY A 207 -12.24 -18.61 -21.36
N ARG A 208 -12.24 -18.13 -20.11
CA ARG A 208 -12.13 -18.99 -18.91
C ARG A 208 -13.03 -18.51 -17.77
N ASP A 209 -13.63 -19.47 -17.06
CA ASP A 209 -14.16 -19.26 -15.72
C ASP A 209 -13.04 -18.83 -14.76
N PHE A 210 -13.31 -17.83 -13.93
CA PHE A 210 -12.39 -17.36 -12.90
C PHE A 210 -12.33 -18.31 -11.69
N ASN A 211 -11.72 -19.47 -11.87
CA ASN A 211 -10.98 -20.10 -10.78
C ASN A 211 -9.66 -19.32 -10.61
N VAL A 212 -9.64 -18.35 -9.69
CA VAL A 212 -8.41 -17.64 -9.31
C VAL A 212 -7.38 -18.68 -8.88
N SER A 213 -6.29 -18.77 -9.63
CA SER A 213 -5.20 -19.71 -9.39
C SER A 213 -3.95 -19.22 -10.12
N PHE A 214 -2.81 -19.28 -9.43
CA PHE A 214 -1.59 -18.62 -9.87
C PHE A 214 -0.91 -19.38 -11.02
N SER A 215 -0.76 -18.71 -12.17
CA SER A 215 -0.09 -19.27 -13.35
C SER A 215 1.42 -19.41 -13.11
N LYS A 216 1.97 -20.60 -13.41
CA LYS A 216 3.44 -20.82 -13.44
C LYS A 216 4.16 -20.13 -14.59
N GLU A 217 3.44 -19.48 -15.49
CA GLU A 217 4.00 -18.72 -16.60
C GLU A 217 3.49 -17.28 -16.52
N LYS A 218 4.38 -16.39 -16.05
CA LYS A 218 4.37 -14.92 -16.10
C LYS A 218 3.12 -14.21 -15.55
N SER A 219 3.30 -13.62 -14.36
CA SER A 219 2.92 -12.24 -14.02
C SER A 219 1.43 -11.88 -14.14
N GLN A 220 0.74 -11.74 -12.99
CA GLN A 220 -0.70 -11.49 -12.93
C GLN A 220 -1.05 -10.34 -11.97
N VAL A 221 -1.91 -9.43 -12.45
CA VAL A 221 -2.43 -8.23 -11.80
C VAL A 221 -3.84 -8.49 -11.30
N LEU A 222 -4.21 -7.96 -10.13
CA LEU A 222 -5.57 -7.93 -9.57
C LEU A 222 -6.01 -6.47 -9.41
N VAL A 223 -7.27 -6.11 -9.68
CA VAL A 223 -7.70 -4.69 -9.82
C VAL A 223 -9.12 -4.42 -9.34
N VAL A 224 -9.37 -3.20 -8.86
CA VAL A 224 -10.69 -2.50 -8.71
C VAL A 224 -10.41 -0.96 -8.80
N ASN A 225 -11.30 -0.01 -9.16
CA ASN A 225 -11.11 1.47 -8.97
C ASN A 225 -12.43 2.30 -9.07
N GLY A 226 -12.65 3.39 -8.29
CA GLY A 226 -13.91 3.90 -7.68
C GLY A 226 -14.74 5.10 -8.21
N LYS A 227 -15.67 4.88 -9.16
CA LYS A 227 -16.81 5.79 -9.53
C LYS A 227 -16.42 7.18 -10.07
N ASP A 228 -17.26 7.89 -10.84
CA ASP A 228 -18.71 7.78 -11.10
C ASP A 228 -19.15 6.86 -12.27
#